data_AF-A0A7V0Y030-F1
#
_entry.id   AF-A0A7V0Y030-F1
#
_cell.length_a   1.000
_cell.length_b   1.000
_cell.length_c   1.000
_cell.angle_alpha   90.00
_cell.angle_beta   90.00
_cell.angle_gamma   90.00
#
_symmetry.space_group_name_H-M   'P 1'
#
loop_
_entity.id
_entity.type
_entity.pdbx_description
1 polymer ?
#
loop_
_entity_poly.entity_id
_entity_poly.type
_entity_poly.pdbx_seq_one_letter_code
_entity_poly.pdbx_strand_id
1 'polypeptide(L)'
;SILIKQEFLLFMVAGVFILEILSVMLQVSYFRITGGKRIFKMAPLHHHFEMIGWSEQKIVVRFWIMGIIFALFSLSTLKLR
;
A
#
# COMPACT_ATOMS: atom_id res chain seq x y z
N SER A 1 -22.23 8.58 14.75
CA SER A 1 -20.76 8.65 14.87
C SER A 1 -20.16 7.57 13.98
N ILE A 2 -19.02 7.70 13.31
CA ILE A 2 -17.69 7.91 13.92
C ILE A 2 -17.52 7.01 15.18
N LEU A 3 -18.38 5.97 15.33
CA LEU A 3 -18.89 5.46 16.61
C LEU A 3 -17.84 4.74 17.44
N ILE A 4 -16.71 4.39 16.83
CA ILE A 4 -15.67 3.58 17.47
C ILE A 4 -14.38 4.39 17.68
N LYS A 5 -14.26 5.66 17.21
CA LYS A 5 -12.98 6.41 17.21
C LYS A 5 -11.80 5.54 16.71
N GLN A 6 -12.07 4.60 15.78
CA GLN A 6 -11.12 3.62 15.25
C GLN A 6 -10.56 4.03 13.88
N GLU A 7 -10.54 5.33 13.59
CA GLU A 7 -10.01 5.88 12.34
C GLU A 7 -8.56 5.42 12.11
N PHE A 8 -7.78 5.33 13.20
CA PHE A 8 -6.41 4.82 13.16
C PHE A 8 -6.32 3.32 12.85
N LEU A 9 -7.29 2.51 13.32
CA LEU A 9 -7.35 1.09 13.00
C LEU A 9 -7.72 0.86 11.54
N LEU A 10 -8.71 1.59 11.03
CA LEU A 10 -9.08 1.53 9.62
C LEU A 10 -7.92 1.93 8.71
N PHE A 11 -7.13 2.94 9.09
CA PHE A 11 -5.92 3.32 8.39
C PHE A 11 -4.89 2.18 8.38
N MET A 12 -4.65 1.52 9.52
CA MET A 12 -3.73 0.38 9.56
C MET A 12 -4.20 -0.81 8.72
N VAL A 13 -5.49 -1.19 8.79
CA VAL A 13 -6.04 -2.28 7.99
C VAL A 13 -5.96 -1.97 6.49
N ALA A 14 -6.13 -0.70 6.11
CA ALA A 14 -5.97 -0.24 4.74
C ALA A 14 -4.50 -0.06 4.30
N GLY A 15 -3.52 -0.56 5.08
CA GLY A 15 -2.09 -0.34 4.85
C GLY A 15 -1.62 -0.61 3.42
N VAL A 16 -2.06 -1.71 2.80
CA VAL A 16 -1.72 -2.03 1.40
C VAL A 16 -2.26 -0.99 0.42
N PHE A 17 -3.50 -0.53 0.61
CA PHE A 17 -4.10 0.52 -0.22
C PHE A 17 -3.39 1.86 -0.04
N ILE A 18 -2.95 2.18 1.17
CA ILE A 18 -2.17 3.38 1.45
C ILE A 18 -0.83 3.32 0.73
N LEU A 19 -0.14 2.18 0.75
CA LEU A 19 1.11 2.00 0.00
C LEU A 19 0.90 2.17 -1.51
N GLU A 20 -0.21 1.68 -2.05
CA GLU A 20 -0.55 1.85 -3.46
C GLU A 20 -0.74 3.33 -3.83
N ILE A 21 -1.51 4.08 -3.03
CA ILE A 21 -1.73 5.51 -3.26
C ILE A 21 -0.42 6.30 -3.07
N LEU A 22 0.38 5.97 -2.05
CA LEU A 22 1.69 6.58 -1.81
C LEU A 22 2.63 6.34 -3.00
N SER A 23 2.60 5.16 -3.61
CA SER A 23 3.43 4.87 -4.79
C SER A 23 3.08 5.79 -5.97
N VAL A 24 1.80 6.07 -6.19
CA VAL A 24 1.33 6.98 -7.24
C VAL A 24 1.72 8.41 -6.92
N MET A 25 1.52 8.86 -5.68
CA MET A 25 1.89 10.21 -5.26
C MET A 25 3.40 10.45 -5.40
N LEU A 26 4.23 9.50 -4.97
CA LEU A 26 5.68 9.58 -5.10
C LEU A 26 6.11 9.56 -6.57
N GLN A 27 5.54 8.67 -7.38
CA GLN A 27 5.84 8.57 -8.80
C GLN A 27 5.52 9.88 -9.53
N VAL A 28 4.33 10.45 -9.32
CA VAL A 28 3.90 11.70 -9.97
C VAL A 28 4.76 12.87 -9.50
N SER A 29 5.00 12.98 -8.19
CA SER A 29 5.82 14.05 -7.62
C SER A 29 7.25 14.00 -8.16
N TYR A 30 7.86 12.81 -8.20
CA TYR A 30 9.21 12.62 -8.73
C TYR A 30 9.29 12.88 -10.23
N PHE A 31 8.31 12.41 -11.01
CA PHE A 31 8.28 12.66 -12.45
C PHE A 31 8.23 14.16 -12.77
N ARG A 32 7.45 14.93 -11.99
CA ARG A 32 7.39 16.39 -12.11
C ARG A 32 8.70 17.07 -11.71
N ILE A 33 9.29 16.68 -10.57
CA ILE A 33 10.53 17.30 -10.05
C ILE A 33 11.74 16.99 -10.94
N THR A 34 11.82 15.78 -11.48
CA THR A 34 12.98 15.31 -12.27
C THR A 34 12.83 15.54 -13.77
N GLY A 35 11.72 16.13 -14.22
CA GLY A 35 11.47 16.41 -15.63
C GLY A 35 11.32 15.17 -16.50
N GLY A 36 10.86 14.05 -15.94
CA GLY A 36 10.56 12.84 -16.71
C GLY A 36 11.14 11.53 -16.20
N LYS A 37 11.93 11.53 -15.13
CA LYS A 37 12.43 10.27 -14.54
C LYS A 37 11.35 9.60 -13.71
N ARG A 38 11.43 8.29 -13.57
CA ARG A 38 10.46 7.45 -12.85
C ARG A 38 11.17 6.70 -11.72
N ILE A 39 10.56 6.63 -10.53
CA ILE A 39 11.10 5.84 -9.40
C ILE A 39 10.74 4.37 -9.58
N PHE A 40 9.46 4.12 -9.85
CA PHE A 40 8.94 2.80 -10.16
C PHE A 40 8.84 2.64 -11.68
N LYS A 41 9.04 1.41 -12.17
CA LYS A 41 8.81 1.07 -13.59
C LYS A 41 7.40 1.50 -14.05
N MET A 42 6.41 1.30 -13.20
CA MET A 42 5.02 1.74 -13.36
C MET A 42 4.43 1.93 -11.97
N ALA A 43 3.56 2.92 -11.81
CA ALA A 43 2.71 3.06 -10.64
C ALA A 43 1.27 2.79 -11.08
N PRO A 44 0.44 2.12 -10.25
CA PRO A 44 0.68 1.77 -8.85
C PRO A 44 1.66 0.59 -8.62
N LEU A 45 1.95 0.27 -7.37
CA LEU A 45 3.00 -0.65 -6.90
C LEU A 45 2.82 -2.08 -7.44
N HIS A 46 1.60 -2.59 -7.60
CA HIS A 46 1.39 -3.90 -8.21
C HIS A 46 1.88 -3.97 -9.68
N HIS A 47 1.62 -2.96 -10.50
CA HIS A 47 2.14 -2.92 -11.88
C HIS A 47 3.67 -2.82 -11.93
N HIS A 48 4.30 -2.22 -10.92
CA HIS A 48 5.76 -2.27 -10.80
C HIS A 48 6.27 -3.72 -10.76
N PHE A 49 5.62 -4.60 -9.99
CA PHE A 49 5.98 -6.01 -9.88
C PHE A 49 5.64 -6.81 -11.13
N GLU A 50 4.54 -6.49 -11.82
CA GLU A 50 4.23 -7.08 -13.13
C GLU A 50 5.34 -6.78 -14.14
N MET A 51 5.81 -5.52 -14.19
CA MET A 51 6.93 -5.09 -15.04
C MET A 51 8.31 -5.64 -14.62
N ILE A 52 8.40 -6.28 -13.45
CA ILE A 52 9.57 -7.06 -13.01
C ILE A 52 9.45 -8.53 -13.44
N GLY A 53 8.30 -8.96 -13.96
CA GLY A 53 8.04 -10.31 -14.45
C GLY A 53 7.34 -11.20 -13.43
N TRP A 54 6.67 -10.65 -12.41
CA TRP A 54 5.83 -11.45 -11.53
C TRP A 54 4.46 -11.70 -12.20
N SER A 55 3.91 -12.90 -12.00
CA SER A 55 2.52 -13.16 -12.40
C SER A 55 1.55 -12.39 -11.50
N GLU A 56 0.45 -11.94 -12.08
CA GLU A 56 -0.61 -11.22 -11.38
C GLU A 56 -1.06 -11.98 -10.12
N GLN A 57 -1.33 -13.28 -10.25
CA GLN A 57 -1.70 -14.15 -9.13
C GLN A 57 -0.67 -14.13 -8.00
N LYS A 58 0.63 -14.16 -8.33
CA LYS A 58 1.71 -14.10 -7.32
C LYS A 58 1.71 -12.76 -6.59
N ILE A 59 1.43 -11.66 -7.29
CA ILE A 59 1.37 -10.32 -6.71
C ILE A 59 0.16 -10.22 -5.78
N VAL A 60 -1.02 -10.62 -6.25
CA VAL A 60 -2.27 -10.61 -5.47
C VAL A 60 -2.11 -11.38 -4.16
N VAL A 61 -1.59 -12.61 -4.23
CA VAL A 61 -1.37 -13.44 -3.02
C VAL A 61 -0.38 -12.78 -2.06
N ARG A 62 0.70 -12.17 -2.55
CA ARG A 62 1.67 -11.46 -1.70
C ARG A 62 1.07 -10.21 -1.05
N PHE A 63 0.24 -9.48 -1.78
CA PHE A 63 -0.46 -8.31 -1.27
C PHE A 63 -1.49 -8.69 -0.21
N TRP A 64 -2.16 -9.84 -0.35
CA TRP A 64 -3.02 -10.39 0.69
C TRP A 64 -2.24 -10.77 1.94
N ILE A 65 -1.07 -11.41 1.80
CA ILE A 65 -0.20 -11.72 2.95
C ILE A 65 0.18 -10.43 3.69
N MET A 66 0.59 -9.38 2.95
CA MET A 66 0.87 -8.07 3.55
C MET A 66 -0.35 -7.46 4.23
N GLY A 67 -1.54 -7.58 3.62
CA GLY A 67 -2.80 -7.12 4.20
C GLY A 67 -3.13 -7.82 5.51
N ILE A 68 -2.92 -9.14 5.59
CA ILE A 68 -3.10 -9.92 6.82
C ILE A 68 -2.12 -9.47 7.90
N ILE A 69 -0.85 -9.21 7.56
CA ILE A 69 0.14 -8.70 8.51
C ILE A 69 -0.29 -7.35 9.07
N PHE A 70 -0.74 -6.42 8.21
CA PHE A 70 -1.26 -5.12 8.64
C PHE A 70 -2.52 -5.25 9.50
N ALA A 71 -3.42 -6.18 9.18
CA ALA A 71 -4.61 -6.45 9.97
C ALA A 71 -4.25 -6.98 11.37
N LEU A 72 -3.29 -7.91 11.47
CA LEU A 72 -2.79 -8.43 12.75
C LEU A 72 -2.10 -7.34 13.58
N PHE A 73 -1.32 -6.47 12.94
CA PHE A 73 -0.67 -5.33 13.59
C PHE A 73 -1.69 -4.29 14.08
N SER A 74 -2.76 -4.07 13.32
CA SER A 74 -3.88 -3.21 13.74
C SER A 74 -4.58 -3.79 14.98
N LEU A 75 -4.84 -5.09 14.98
CA LEU A 75 -5.45 -5.80 16.11
C LEU A 75 -4.56 -5.81 17.36
N SER A 76 -3.23 -5.95 17.23
CA SER A 76 -2.33 -5.89 18.39
C SER A 76 -2.31 -4.49 19.02
N THR A 77 -2.40 -3.44 18.20
CA THR A 77 -2.51 -2.05 18.67
C THR A 77 -3.80 -1.81 19.45
N LEU A 78 -4.90 -2.50 19.09
CA LEU A 78 -6.16 -2.45 19.84
C LEU A 78 -6.05 -3.07 21.24
N LYS A 79 -5.27 -4.14 21.41
CA LYS A 79 -5.05 -4.81 22.71
C LYS A 79 -4.17 -4.01 23.67
N LEU A 80 -3.43 -3.03 23.19
CA LEU A 80 -2.58 -2.14 23.99
C LEU A 80 -3.37 -0.98 24.64
N ARG A 81 -4.70 -1.04 24.62
CA ARG A 81 -5.61 -0.03 25.16
C ARG A 81 -6.50 -0.60 26.25
#